data_AF-A0A4Q3SV77-F1
#
_entry.id   AF-A0A4Q3SV77-F1
#
_cell.length_a   1.000
_cell.length_b   1.000
_cell.length_c   1.000
_cell.angle_alpha   90.00
_cell.angle_beta   90.00
_cell.angle_gamma   90.00
#
_symmetry.space_group_name_H-M   'P 1'
#
loop_
_entity.id
_entity.type
_entity.pdbx_description
1 polymer ?
#
loop_
_entity_poly.entity_id
_entity_poly.type
_entity_poly.pdbx_seq_one_letter_code
_entity_poly.pdbx_strand_id
1 'polypeptide(L)'
;MKGPQVSITVTDLSLRFPVYGVDAKSLKKHLARITVGGKLGRTGMGATEVTALSNINLQLRSGDRLGLIGHNGSGKTTLLRALAGAYEPDEGTIDVHGQIAAMLDLSLGIDPSATGLDNIRLRGRIAGLTAKEIEDRMDEIADFTGLGPFLA
;
A
#
# COMPACT_ATOMS: atom_id res chain seq x y z
N MET A 1 23.24 -15.99 -18.56
CA MET A 1 21.79 -15.99 -18.82
C MET A 1 21.25 -14.61 -18.43
N LYS A 2 20.49 -13.92 -19.28
CA LYS A 2 19.80 -12.68 -18.86
C LYS A 2 18.75 -13.10 -17.80
N GLY A 3 18.81 -12.48 -16.62
CA GLY A 3 17.85 -12.73 -15.55
C GLY A 3 16.41 -12.40 -15.98
N PRO A 4 15.40 -12.82 -15.21
CA PRO A 4 14.00 -12.53 -15.53
C PRO A 4 13.82 -11.02 -15.69
N GLN A 5 13.18 -10.62 -16.80
CA GLN A 5 12.95 -9.21 -17.10
C GLN A 5 11.78 -8.72 -16.26
N VAL A 6 12.09 -8.15 -15.10
CA VAL A 6 11.09 -7.51 -14.22
C VAL A 6 10.99 -6.01 -14.50
N SER A 7 9.77 -5.48 -14.43
CA SER A 7 9.50 -4.05 -14.61
C SER A 7 8.22 -3.58 -13.93
N ILE A 8 8.18 -2.30 -13.62
CA ILE A 8 6.98 -1.58 -13.16
C ILE A 8 6.80 -0.37 -14.07
N THR A 9 5.62 -0.22 -14.67
CA THR A 9 5.25 0.97 -15.46
C THR A 9 4.00 1.59 -14.86
N VAL A 10 4.08 2.87 -14.52
CA VAL A 10 2.99 3.69 -14.01
C VAL A 10 2.69 4.77 -15.03
N THR A 11 1.44 4.88 -15.45
CA THR A 11 0.98 5.88 -16.40
C THR A 11 -0.18 6.65 -15.81
N ASP A 12 -0.02 7.97 -15.69
CA ASP A 12 -1.02 8.93 -15.23
C ASP A 12 -1.76 8.54 -13.93
N LEU A 13 -1.04 7.92 -12.98
CA LEU A 13 -1.62 7.45 -11.73
C LEU A 13 -2.11 8.60 -10.87
N SER A 14 -3.41 8.57 -10.55
CA SER A 14 -4.02 9.45 -9.56
C SER A 14 -4.80 8.65 -8.51
N LEU A 15 -4.74 9.14 -7.26
CA LEU A 15 -5.46 8.58 -6.12
C LEU A 15 -6.08 9.69 -5.28
N ARG A 16 -7.36 9.55 -4.97
CA ARG A 16 -8.19 10.47 -4.20
C ARG A 16 -8.87 9.72 -3.07
N PHE A 17 -8.87 10.31 -1.88
CA PHE A 17 -9.53 9.75 -0.72
C PHE A 17 -10.69 10.66 -0.28
N PRO A 18 -11.92 10.13 -0.15
CA PRO A 18 -13.01 10.90 0.42
C PRO A 18 -12.76 11.12 1.92
N VAL A 19 -12.86 12.37 2.36
CA VAL A 19 -12.78 12.76 3.77
C VAL A 19 -14.20 12.94 4.29
N TYR A 20 -14.69 11.91 4.97
CA TYR A 20 -15.94 11.95 5.70
C TYR A 20 -15.72 12.63 7.06
N GLY A 21 -16.50 13.67 7.37
CA GLY A 21 -16.51 14.25 8.72
C GLY A 21 -16.31 15.76 8.81
N VAL A 22 -16.02 16.47 7.72
CA VAL A 22 -16.00 17.94 7.75
C VAL A 22 -17.41 18.53 7.91
N ASP A 23 -18.44 17.82 7.42
CA ASP A 23 -19.86 18.23 7.49
C ASP A 23 -20.76 17.28 8.33
N ALA A 24 -20.25 16.16 8.86
CA ALA A 24 -21.07 15.17 9.59
C ALA A 24 -21.66 15.68 10.92
N LYS A 25 -21.29 16.89 11.36
CA LYS A 25 -21.91 17.58 12.51
C LYS A 25 -23.22 18.30 12.16
N SER A 26 -23.64 18.35 10.88
CA SER A 26 -24.73 19.24 10.47
C SER A 26 -26.04 18.51 10.15
N LEU A 27 -26.55 17.73 11.11
CA LEU A 27 -27.97 17.40 11.18
C LEU A 27 -28.82 18.71 11.17
N LYS A 28 -28.27 19.81 11.69
CA LYS A 28 -28.82 21.16 11.60
C LYS A 28 -28.97 21.69 10.15
N LYS A 29 -28.02 21.43 9.23
CA LYS A 29 -28.17 21.79 7.79
C LYS A 29 -29.27 20.96 7.11
N HIS A 30 -29.46 19.71 7.51
CA HIS A 30 -30.52 18.86 6.95
C HIS A 30 -31.92 19.34 7.35
N LEU A 31 -32.11 19.84 8.58
CA LEU A 31 -33.38 20.44 9.01
C LEU A 31 -33.65 21.81 8.35
N ALA A 32 -32.62 22.64 8.13
CA ALA A 32 -32.75 23.90 7.41
C ALA A 32 -33.14 23.74 5.92
N ARG A 33 -32.91 22.55 5.34
CA ARG A 33 -33.35 22.19 3.98
C ARG A 33 -34.83 21.84 3.87
N ILE A 34 -35.51 21.55 4.98
CA ILE A 34 -36.94 21.20 5.00
C ILE A 34 -37.82 22.44 5.11
N THR A 35 -37.31 23.52 5.73
CA THR A 35 -38.07 24.77 5.94
C THR A 35 -38.04 25.76 4.78
N VAL A 36 -37.12 25.61 3.82
CA VAL A 36 -37.00 26.53 2.67
C VAL A 36 -37.38 25.78 1.39
N GLY A 37 -38.65 25.90 0.98
CA GLY A 37 -39.25 25.21 -0.17
C GLY A 37 -38.76 25.67 -1.55
N GLY A 38 -37.50 25.38 -1.89
CA GLY A 38 -36.92 25.71 -3.20
C GLY A 38 -36.31 24.49 -3.90
N LYS A 39 -36.74 24.23 -5.14
CA LYS A 39 -36.11 23.26 -6.06
C LYS A 39 -34.65 23.67 -6.31
N LEU A 40 -33.68 22.90 -5.81
CA LEU A 40 -32.27 23.07 -6.14
C LEU A 40 -31.69 21.75 -6.68
N GLY A 41 -31.03 21.85 -7.84
CA GLY A 41 -30.45 20.73 -8.58
C GLY A 41 -29.42 19.95 -7.77
N ARG A 42 -29.40 18.64 -8.01
CA ARG A 42 -28.45 17.69 -7.41
C ARG A 42 -27.06 17.92 -8.01
N THR A 43 -26.17 18.55 -7.26
CA THR A 43 -24.72 18.42 -7.49
C THR A 43 -24.02 18.22 -6.14
N GLY A 44 -23.31 17.10 -6.00
CA GLY A 44 -22.32 16.84 -4.95
C GLY A 44 -22.86 16.32 -3.62
N MET A 45 -22.83 15.00 -3.40
CA MET A 45 -22.86 14.43 -2.05
C MET A 45 -21.58 14.79 -1.29
N GLY A 46 -21.62 15.90 -0.55
CA GLY A 46 -21.09 16.13 0.82
C GLY A 46 -19.75 15.56 1.34
N ALA A 47 -18.89 14.95 0.55
CA ALA A 47 -17.56 14.52 0.99
C ALA A 47 -16.48 15.36 0.29
N THR A 48 -15.62 16.01 1.08
CA THR A 48 -14.42 16.66 0.54
C THR A 48 -13.44 15.57 0.14
N GLU A 49 -12.98 15.55 -1.11
CA GLU A 49 -11.92 14.62 -1.53
C GLU A 49 -10.54 15.25 -1.32
N VAL A 50 -9.59 14.42 -0.91
CA VAL A 50 -8.17 14.77 -0.84
C VAL A 50 -7.41 13.97 -1.88
N THR A 51 -6.81 14.67 -2.83
CA THR A 51 -5.90 14.07 -3.81
C THR A 51 -4.58 13.72 -3.13
N ALA A 52 -4.27 12.42 -3.04
CA ALA A 52 -3.02 11.94 -2.47
C ALA A 52 -1.92 11.73 -3.51
N LEU A 53 -2.28 11.33 -4.73
CA LEU A 53 -1.40 11.23 -5.90
C LEU A 53 -2.10 11.88 -7.09
N SER A 54 -1.34 12.58 -7.93
CA SER A 54 -1.86 13.23 -9.13
C SER A 54 -0.89 13.04 -10.29
N ASN A 55 -1.34 12.41 -11.36
CA ASN A 55 -0.64 12.26 -12.65
C ASN A 55 0.81 11.74 -12.50
N ILE A 56 1.00 10.72 -11.67
CA ILE A 56 2.31 10.11 -11.46
C ILE A 56 2.65 9.22 -12.65
N ASN A 57 3.82 9.45 -13.24
CA ASN A 57 4.39 8.65 -14.32
C ASN A 57 5.76 8.15 -13.88
N LEU A 58 5.97 6.83 -13.94
CA LEU A 58 7.19 6.18 -13.45
C LEU A 58 7.45 4.92 -14.27
N GLN A 59 8.70 4.67 -14.64
CA GLN A 59 9.12 3.39 -15.20
C GLN A 59 10.36 2.90 -14.46
N LEU A 60 10.28 1.68 -13.94
CA LEU A 60 11.38 0.98 -13.29
C LEU A 60 11.64 -0.35 -14.00
N ARG A 61 12.92 -0.66 -14.18
CA ARG A 61 13.42 -1.89 -14.80
C ARG A 61 14.32 -2.63 -13.82
N SER A 62 14.58 -3.89 -14.12
CA SER A 62 15.53 -4.70 -13.36
C SER A 62 16.86 -3.98 -13.13
N GLY A 63 17.24 -3.81 -11.86
CA GLY A 63 18.48 -3.15 -11.44
C GLY A 63 18.32 -1.69 -11.03
N ASP A 64 17.19 -1.06 -11.34
CA ASP A 64 16.92 0.32 -10.93
C ASP A 64 16.75 0.44 -9.42
N ARG A 65 17.13 1.60 -8.88
CA ARG A 65 16.91 1.98 -7.47
C ARG A 65 16.22 3.33 -7.44
N LEU A 66 15.05 3.39 -6.81
CA LEU A 66 14.26 4.60 -6.64
C LEU A 66 14.26 5.05 -5.19
N GLY A 67 14.68 6.28 -4.93
CA GLY A 67 14.49 6.96 -3.65
C GLY A 67 13.32 7.94 -3.73
N LEU A 68 12.33 7.81 -2.84
CA LEU A 68 11.23 8.76 -2.71
C LEU A 68 11.50 9.73 -1.56
N ILE A 69 11.66 11.01 -1.88
CA ILE A 69 11.90 12.08 -0.90
C ILE A 69 10.78 13.13 -0.95
N GLY A 70 10.50 13.77 0.19
CA GLY A 70 9.47 14.80 0.31
C GLY A 70 8.93 14.90 1.74
N HIS A 71 8.19 15.96 2.04
CA HIS A 71 7.62 16.20 3.37
C HIS A 71 6.61 15.12 3.79
N ASN A 72 6.28 15.04 5.07
CA ASN A 72 5.21 14.17 5.55
C ASN A 72 3.87 14.55 4.89
N GLY A 73 3.10 13.56 4.46
CA GLY A 73 1.86 13.78 3.72
C GLY A 73 2.03 14.02 2.21
N SER A 74 3.25 14.00 1.66
CA SER A 74 3.48 14.18 0.20
C SER A 74 3.08 12.99 -0.68
N GLY A 75 2.38 11.99 -0.15
CA GLY A 75 1.94 10.81 -0.91
C GLY A 75 2.97 9.67 -1.06
N LYS A 76 4.17 9.73 -0.46
CA LYS A 76 5.20 8.68 -0.62
C LYS A 76 4.69 7.27 -0.25
N THR A 77 4.18 7.10 0.96
CA THR A 77 3.64 5.81 1.42
C THR A 77 2.42 5.41 0.59
N THR A 78 1.62 6.38 0.14
CA THR A 78 0.49 6.12 -0.76
C THR A 78 0.95 5.56 -2.10
N LEU A 79 1.99 6.13 -2.71
CA LEU A 79 2.60 5.62 -3.94
C LEU A 79 3.14 4.20 -3.75
N LEU A 80 3.88 3.95 -2.67
CA LEU A 80 4.41 2.61 -2.38
C LEU A 80 3.29 1.58 -2.17
N ARG A 81 2.18 1.96 -1.52
CA ARG A 81 1.00 1.10 -1.34
C ARG A 81 0.28 0.83 -2.67
N ALA A 82 0.15 1.85 -3.53
CA ALA A 82 -0.42 1.70 -4.87
C ALA A 82 0.41 0.74 -5.72
N LEU A 83 1.74 0.90 -5.73
CA LEU A 83 2.66 0.00 -6.41
C LEU A 83 2.58 -1.44 -5.88
N ALA A 84 2.39 -1.61 -4.58
CA ALA A 84 2.19 -2.91 -3.95
C ALA A 84 0.81 -3.54 -4.22
N GLY A 85 -0.08 -2.86 -4.97
CA GLY A 85 -1.43 -3.33 -5.28
C GLY A 85 -2.43 -3.18 -4.13
N ALA A 86 -2.08 -2.46 -3.06
CA ALA A 86 -2.98 -2.24 -1.92
C ALA A 86 -4.07 -1.19 -2.20
N TYR A 87 -3.86 -0.32 -3.18
CA TYR A 87 -4.85 0.65 -3.65
C TYR A 87 -5.01 0.52 -5.17
N GLU A 88 -6.26 0.47 -5.61
CA GLU A 88 -6.61 0.53 -7.02
C GLU A 88 -6.53 2.00 -7.50
N PRO A 89 -5.90 2.29 -8.65
CA PRO A 89 -5.89 3.64 -9.23
C PRO A 89 -7.30 4.17 -9.49
N ASP A 90 -7.56 5.44 -9.16
CA ASP A 90 -8.80 6.10 -9.62
C ASP A 90 -8.70 6.47 -11.10
N GLU A 91 -7.49 6.83 -11.54
CA GLU A 91 -7.12 7.10 -12.92
C GLU A 91 -5.72 6.55 -13.21
N GLY A 92 -5.47 6.28 -14.48
CA GLY A 92 -4.20 5.73 -14.95
C GLY A 92 -4.08 4.23 -14.70
N THR A 93 -2.87 3.70 -14.86
CA THR A 93 -2.58 2.27 -14.74
C THR A 93 -1.24 2.02 -14.07
N ILE A 94 -1.16 0.89 -13.34
CA ILE A 94 0.08 0.33 -12.83
C ILE A 94 0.22 -1.06 -13.45
N ASP A 95 1.22 -1.23 -14.30
CA ASP A 95 1.55 -2.51 -14.94
C ASP A 95 2.83 -3.09 -14.32
N VAL A 96 2.73 -4.32 -13.83
CA VAL A 96 3.79 -5.01 -13.08
C VAL A 96 4.12 -6.32 -13.78
N HIS A 97 5.34 -6.43 -14.27
CA HIS A 97 5.91 -7.69 -14.74
C HIS A 97 6.87 -8.24 -13.68
N GLY A 98 6.44 -9.27 -12.96
CA GLY A 98 7.18 -9.89 -11.87
C GLY A 98 6.34 -9.99 -10.60
N GLN A 99 7.01 -10.15 -9.46
CA GLN A 99 6.38 -10.17 -8.13
C GLN A 99 6.91 -9.02 -7.29
N ILE A 100 6.03 -8.34 -6.57
CA ILE A 100 6.39 -7.26 -5.65
C ILE A 100 6.35 -7.81 -4.22
N ALA A 101 7.51 -7.84 -3.56
CA ALA A 101 7.62 -8.11 -2.14
C ALA A 101 7.64 -6.77 -1.38
N ALA A 102 6.49 -6.31 -0.90
CA ALA A 102 6.34 -5.02 -0.26
C ALA A 102 6.62 -5.10 1.26
N MET A 103 7.67 -4.42 1.72
CA MET A 103 7.96 -4.23 3.15
C MET A 103 7.58 -2.81 3.59
N LEU A 104 6.28 -2.54 3.70
CA LEU A 104 5.76 -1.21 4.07
C LEU A 104 5.51 -1.05 5.58
N ASP A 105 5.24 -2.16 6.24
CA ASP A 105 5.06 -2.24 7.69
C ASP A 105 5.88 -3.42 8.24
N LEU A 106 6.82 -3.11 9.11
CA LEU A 106 7.72 -4.08 9.73
C LEU A 106 6.98 -5.03 10.68
N SER A 107 5.87 -4.58 11.28
CA SER A 107 5.08 -5.36 12.23
C SER A 107 4.07 -6.28 11.55
N LEU A 108 3.68 -6.00 10.31
CA LEU A 108 2.62 -6.73 9.61
C LEU A 108 3.00 -8.20 9.36
N GLY A 109 2.44 -9.16 10.09
CA GLY A 109 2.81 -10.58 9.91
C GLY A 109 3.95 -11.04 10.81
N ILE A 110 4.21 -10.29 11.89
CA ILE A 110 4.97 -10.74 13.05
C ILE A 110 3.99 -10.97 14.21
N ASP A 111 4.11 -12.09 14.90
CA ASP A 111 3.43 -12.40 16.14
C ASP A 111 4.43 -12.24 17.31
N PRO A 112 4.25 -11.24 18.19
CA PRO A 112 5.12 -11.02 19.34
C PRO A 112 5.12 -12.16 20.37
N SER A 113 4.13 -13.03 20.33
CA SER A 113 4.03 -14.20 21.22
C SER A 113 4.69 -15.45 20.64
N ALA A 114 5.09 -15.43 19.36
CA ALA A 114 5.72 -16.55 18.68
C ALA A 114 7.24 -16.45 18.70
N THR A 115 7.91 -17.58 18.51
CA THR A 115 9.38 -17.66 18.39
C THR A 115 9.87 -16.96 17.12
N GLY A 116 11.17 -16.69 17.02
CA GLY A 116 11.76 -16.14 15.80
C GLY A 116 11.58 -17.07 14.59
N LEU A 117 11.73 -18.39 14.80
CA LEU A 117 11.51 -19.40 13.76
C LEU A 117 10.06 -19.42 13.27
N ASP A 118 9.10 -19.33 14.19
CA ASP A 118 7.69 -19.31 13.81
C ASP A 118 7.32 -18.02 13.07
N ASN A 119 7.93 -16.90 13.45
CA ASN A 119 7.80 -15.65 12.73
C ASN A 119 8.41 -15.70 11.32
N ILE A 120 9.54 -16.38 11.14
CA ILE A 120 10.11 -16.63 9.80
C ILE A 120 9.12 -17.44 8.95
N ARG A 121 8.53 -18.51 9.51
CA ARG A 121 7.52 -19.32 8.80
C ARG A 121 6.28 -18.52 8.46
N LEU A 122 5.76 -17.73 9.41
CA LEU A 122 4.58 -16.89 9.22
C LEU A 122 4.82 -15.87 8.09
N ARG A 123 5.96 -15.18 8.13
CA ARG A 123 6.36 -14.21 7.10
C ARG A 123 6.54 -14.87 5.74
N GLY A 124 7.19 -16.03 5.67
CA GLY A 124 7.37 -16.77 4.43
C GLY A 124 6.04 -17.12 3.76
N ARG A 125 5.05 -17.57 4.55
CA ARG A 125 3.71 -17.88 4.02
C ARG A 125 2.97 -16.64 3.54
N ILE A 126 3.06 -15.52 4.27
CA ILE A 126 2.48 -14.24 3.84
C ILE A 126 3.11 -13.75 2.53
N ALA A 127 4.41 -14.01 2.34
CA ALA A 127 5.12 -13.73 1.09
C ALA A 127 4.77 -14.70 -0.06
N GLY A 128 3.91 -15.70 0.18
CA GLY A 128 3.47 -16.66 -0.83
C GLY A 128 4.39 -17.88 -1.02
N LEU A 129 5.35 -18.10 -0.12
CA LEU A 129 6.23 -19.27 -0.16
C LEU A 129 5.51 -20.52 0.37
N THR A 130 5.80 -21.67 -0.23
CA THR A 130 5.35 -22.96 0.27
C THR A 130 6.11 -23.32 1.56
N ALA A 131 5.52 -24.20 2.39
CA ALA A 131 6.19 -24.69 3.60
C ALA A 131 7.56 -25.30 3.28
N LYS A 132 7.69 -26.02 2.16
CA LYS A 132 8.95 -26.60 1.71
C LYS A 132 10.00 -25.52 1.40
N GLU A 133 9.65 -24.50 0.62
CA GLU A 133 10.57 -23.41 0.28
C GLU A 133 11.03 -22.62 1.51
N ILE A 134 10.17 -22.51 2.52
CA ILE A 134 10.50 -21.86 3.79
C ILE A 134 11.54 -22.67 4.56
N GLU A 135 11.29 -23.97 4.77
CA GLU A 135 12.24 -24.82 5.50
C GLU A 135 13.56 -24.97 4.74
N ASP A 136 13.53 -25.09 3.41
CA ASP A 136 14.72 -25.16 2.55
C ASP A 136 15.58 -23.88 2.64
N ARG A 137 15.04 -22.75 3.14
CA ARG A 137 15.74 -21.46 3.35
C ARG A 137 15.99 -21.11 4.82
N MET A 138 15.52 -21.94 5.75
CA MET A 138 15.52 -21.59 7.19
C MET A 138 16.92 -21.30 7.70
N ASP A 139 17.88 -22.16 7.38
CA ASP A 139 19.27 -22.03 7.83
C ASP A 139 19.92 -20.77 7.26
N GLU A 140 19.70 -20.47 5.97
CA GLU A 140 20.19 -19.25 5.32
C GLU A 140 19.65 -17.99 6.01
N ILE A 141 18.35 -17.98 6.34
CA ILE A 141 17.71 -16.86 7.04
C ILE A 141 18.26 -16.74 8.47
N ALA A 142 18.41 -17.86 9.19
CA ALA A 142 18.94 -17.87 10.55
C ALA A 142 20.35 -17.29 10.59
N ASP A 143 21.23 -17.70 9.67
CA ASP A 143 22.60 -17.20 9.54
C ASP A 143 22.62 -15.72 9.15
N PHE A 144 21.80 -15.30 8.18
CA PHE A 144 21.73 -13.90 7.74
C PHE A 144 21.27 -12.95 8.84
N THR A 145 20.30 -13.36 9.65
CA THR A 145 19.75 -12.51 10.73
C THR A 145 20.74 -12.31 11.88
N GLY A 146 21.67 -13.25 12.10
CA GLY A 146 22.63 -13.20 13.20
C GLY A 146 22.00 -13.32 14.59
N LEU A 147 20.74 -13.78 14.68
CA LEU A 147 19.99 -13.85 15.93
C LEU A 147 20.30 -15.11 16.76
N GLY A 148 20.81 -16.16 16.12
CA GLY A 148 21.27 -17.38 16.80
C GLY A 148 20.24 -17.92 17.82
N PRO A 149 20.59 -18.05 19.11
CA PRO A 149 19.68 -18.60 20.13
C PRO A 149 18.36 -17.84 20.32
N PHE A 150 18.27 -16.56 19.93
CA PHE A 150 17.05 -15.76 20.09
C PHE A 150 15.94 -16.12 19.09
N LEU A 151 16.19 -17.04 18.15
CA LEU A 151 15.17 -17.54 17.23
C LEU A 151 14.25 -18.59 17.86
N ALA A 152 14.69 -19.27 18.92
CA ALA A 152 13.99 -20.37 19.56
C ALA A 152 13.07 -19.92 20.71
#